data_AF-A0A2A2MGW9-F1
#
_entry.id   AF-A0A2A2MGW9-F1
#
_cell.length_a   1.000
_cell.length_b   1.000
_cell.length_c   1.000
_cell.angle_alpha   90.00
_cell.angle_beta   90.00
_cell.angle_gamma   90.00
#
_symmetry.space_group_name_H-M   'P 1'
#
loop_
_entity.id
_entity.type
_entity.pdbx_description
1 polymer ?
#
loop_
_entity_poly.entity_id
_entity_poly.type
_entity_poly.pdbx_seq_one_letter_code
_entity_poly.pdbx_strand_id
1 'polypeptide(L)'
;MKKLIPIRWLILAVAISYSVSGIAQTTLEAKDVIGLKIEKSDDKTGETLNISGLSAHSALAVKDMESKIIDNHILSVKISLTLAGSGTSGRFDYTVNLPKEINSVEFGNERQVIWRR
;
A
#
# COMPACT_ATOMS: atom_id res chain seq x y z
N MET A 1 -34.29 48.83 3.32
CA MET A 1 -34.49 48.10 2.04
C MET A 1 -33.48 46.96 1.97
N LYS A 2 -33.89 45.71 2.21
CA LYS A 2 -33.00 44.53 2.20
C LYS A 2 -32.81 44.07 0.75
N LYS A 3 -31.58 44.15 0.23
CA LYS A 3 -31.24 43.62 -1.11
C LYS A 3 -31.13 42.10 -1.01
N LEU A 4 -32.11 41.39 -1.57
CA LEU A 4 -32.08 39.94 -1.76
C LEU A 4 -31.06 39.61 -2.85
N ILE A 5 -29.95 38.98 -2.45
CA ILE A 5 -28.95 38.47 -3.38
C ILE A 5 -29.61 37.33 -4.18
N PRO A 6 -29.63 37.38 -5.53
CA PRO A 6 -30.32 36.39 -6.33
C PRO A 6 -29.68 35.00 -6.14
N ILE A 7 -30.50 34.04 -5.70
CA ILE A 7 -30.13 32.65 -5.34
C ILE A 7 -29.31 31.93 -6.44
N ARG A 8 -29.41 32.35 -7.70
CA ARG A 8 -28.59 31.85 -8.81
C ARG A 8 -27.07 32.03 -8.60
N TRP A 9 -26.65 33.06 -7.86
CA TRP A 9 -25.23 33.29 -7.55
C TRP A 9 -24.74 32.47 -6.35
N LEU A 10 -25.66 31.99 -5.49
CA LEU A 10 -25.32 31.12 -4.37
C LEU A 10 -25.03 29.69 -4.83
N ILE A 11 -25.71 29.22 -5.88
CA ILE A 11 -25.54 27.87 -6.45
C ILE A 11 -24.19 27.73 -7.17
N LEU A 12 -23.65 28.82 -7.73
CA LEU A 12 -22.36 28.79 -8.42
C LEU A 12 -21.16 28.74 -7.46
N ALA A 13 -21.31 29.23 -6.22
CA ALA A 13 -20.23 29.23 -5.22
C ALA A 13 -20.06 27.89 -4.49
N VAL A 14 -21.05 26.98 -4.57
CA VAL A 14 -21.03 25.65 -3.93
C VAL A 14 -20.46 24.56 -4.87
N ALA A 15 -20.00 24.93 -6.07
CA ALA A 15 -19.49 23.97 -7.06
C ALA A 15 -17.95 23.81 -7.06
N ILE A 16 -17.20 24.56 -6.24
CA ILE A 16 -15.72 24.68 -6.41
C ILE A 16 -14.89 23.96 -5.34
N SER A 17 -15.50 23.37 -4.30
CA SER A 17 -14.72 22.91 -3.13
C SER A 17 -14.68 21.40 -2.91
N TYR A 18 -14.43 20.61 -3.95
CA TYR A 18 -13.97 19.21 -3.77
C TYR A 18 -12.94 18.80 -4.81
N SER A 19 -11.91 19.63 -5.02
CA SER A 19 -10.66 19.13 -5.61
C SER A 19 -9.82 18.53 -4.48
N VAL A 20 -10.20 17.35 -3.98
CA VAL A 20 -9.23 16.49 -3.29
C VAL A 20 -8.34 15.98 -4.40
N SER A 21 -7.26 16.70 -4.70
CA SER A 21 -6.15 16.19 -5.48
C SER A 21 -5.44 15.13 -4.63
N GLY A 22 -6.07 13.97 -4.52
CA GLY A 22 -5.44 12.79 -3.97
C GLY A 22 -4.31 12.44 -4.92
N ILE A 23 -3.06 12.63 -4.46
CA ILE A 23 -1.92 11.96 -5.09
C ILE A 23 -2.28 10.48 -5.02
N ALA A 24 -2.56 9.86 -6.17
CA ALA A 24 -2.90 8.45 -6.23
C ALA A 24 -1.70 7.67 -5.70
N GLN A 25 -1.81 7.21 -4.44
CA GLN A 25 -0.77 6.41 -3.80
C GLN A 25 -0.73 5.08 -4.56
N THR A 26 0.33 4.88 -5.33
CA THR A 26 0.47 3.69 -6.17
C THR A 26 0.90 2.54 -5.28
N THR A 27 0.20 1.42 -5.34
CA THR A 27 0.61 0.20 -4.64
C THR A 27 1.55 -0.59 -5.54
N LEU A 28 2.62 -1.13 -4.96
CA LEU A 28 3.54 -2.02 -5.66
C LEU A 28 2.87 -3.39 -5.84
N GLU A 29 2.79 -3.85 -7.08
CA GLU A 29 2.31 -5.20 -7.42
C GLU A 29 3.49 -6.18 -7.50
N ALA A 30 3.26 -7.46 -7.22
CA ALA A 30 4.34 -8.45 -7.14
C ALA A 30 5.04 -8.67 -8.50
N LYS A 31 4.33 -8.52 -9.62
CA LYS A 31 4.90 -8.54 -10.98
C LYS A 31 5.89 -7.40 -11.25
N ASP A 32 5.77 -6.30 -10.51
CA ASP A 32 6.60 -5.10 -10.63
C ASP A 32 7.74 -5.09 -9.59
N VAL A 33 8.04 -6.25 -8.98
CA VAL A 33 9.18 -6.45 -8.07
C VAL A 33 10.28 -7.24 -8.74
N ILE A 34 11.45 -6.63 -8.85
CA ILE A 34 12.68 -7.28 -9.29
C ILE A 34 13.26 -8.03 -8.10
N GLY A 35 13.47 -9.34 -8.27
CA GLY A 35 14.10 -10.20 -7.26
C GLY A 35 13.28 -10.33 -5.98
N LEU A 36 11.95 -10.46 -6.09
CA LEU A 36 11.07 -10.73 -4.95
C LEU A 36 11.54 -12.00 -4.23
N LYS A 37 11.89 -11.85 -2.95
CA LYS A 37 12.39 -12.93 -2.10
C LYS A 37 11.51 -13.04 -0.86
N ILE A 38 11.13 -14.27 -0.55
CA ILE A 38 10.27 -14.63 0.57
C ILE A 38 11.02 -15.63 1.45
N GLU A 39 11.31 -15.28 2.69
CA GLU A 39 12.06 -16.13 3.62
C GLU A 39 11.28 -16.30 4.92
N LYS A 40 11.01 -17.55 5.29
CA LYS A 40 10.39 -17.90 6.56
C LYS A 40 11.47 -18.03 7.63
N SER A 41 11.23 -17.46 8.80
CA SER A 41 12.07 -17.65 9.99
C SER A 41 11.19 -18.02 11.17
N ASP A 42 11.60 -19.05 11.90
CA ASP A 42 10.95 -19.49 13.14
C ASP A 42 11.86 -19.14 14.31
N ASP A 43 11.36 -18.35 15.26
CA ASP A 43 12.08 -18.05 16.49
C ASP A 43 11.24 -18.37 17.73
N LYS A 44 11.79 -18.11 18.92
CA LYS A 44 11.09 -18.39 20.19
C LYS A 44 9.82 -17.54 20.40
N THR A 45 9.65 -16.47 19.61
CA THR A 45 8.56 -15.50 19.71
C THR A 45 7.47 -15.71 18.66
N GLY A 46 7.75 -16.44 17.58
CA GLY A 46 6.75 -16.84 16.58
C GLY A 46 7.36 -17.19 15.22
N GLU A 47 6.48 -17.47 14.26
CA GLU A 47 6.86 -17.55 12.85
C GLU A 47 6.82 -16.13 12.25
N THR A 48 7.82 -15.81 11.43
CA THR A 48 7.89 -14.54 10.69
C THR A 48 8.18 -14.80 9.22
N LEU A 49 7.77 -13.87 8.38
CA LEU A 49 8.05 -13.89 6.95
C LEU A 49 8.77 -12.60 6.56
N ASN A 50 10.00 -12.73 6.08
CA ASN A 50 10.73 -11.64 5.45
C ASN A 50 10.34 -11.55 3.97
N ILE A 51 9.98 -10.34 3.54
CA ILE A 51 9.56 -10.02 2.18
C ILE A 51 10.45 -8.88 1.70
N SER A 52 11.32 -9.18 0.73
CA SER A 52 12.30 -8.22 0.22
C SER A 52 12.34 -8.20 -1.31
N GLY A 53 12.83 -7.09 -1.88
CA GLY A 53 12.91 -6.92 -3.32
C GLY A 53 13.26 -5.49 -3.73
N LEU A 54 13.19 -5.22 -5.04
CA LEU A 54 13.39 -3.91 -5.63
C LEU A 54 12.19 -3.54 -6.51
N SER A 55 11.57 -2.40 -6.27
CA SER A 55 10.54 -1.84 -7.15
C SER A 55 11.10 -1.62 -8.57
N ALA A 56 10.38 -2.10 -9.59
CA ALA A 56 10.70 -1.86 -11.00
C ALA A 56 10.31 -0.46 -11.49
N HIS A 57 9.66 0.36 -10.66
CA HIS A 57 9.27 1.72 -11.01
C HIS A 57 10.44 2.70 -10.86
N SER A 58 10.96 3.22 -11.97
CA SER A 58 12.12 4.13 -11.97
C SER A 58 11.84 5.52 -11.38
N ALA A 59 10.59 5.99 -11.44
CA ALA A 59 10.18 7.31 -10.94
C ALA A 59 9.60 7.27 -9.52
N LEU A 60 9.45 6.07 -8.93
CA LEU A 60 8.81 5.88 -7.64
C LEU A 60 9.73 5.14 -6.66
N ALA A 61 9.63 5.52 -5.40
CA ALA A 61 10.32 4.87 -4.29
C ALA A 61 9.32 4.24 -3.33
N VAL A 62 9.78 3.27 -2.55
CA VAL A 62 9.00 2.66 -1.48
C VAL A 62 8.81 3.68 -0.36
N LYS A 63 7.55 3.84 0.08
CA LYS A 63 7.16 4.74 1.16
C LYS A 63 6.98 3.98 2.47
N ASP A 64 6.06 3.03 2.48
CA ASP A 64 5.68 2.25 3.65
C ASP A 64 5.12 0.88 3.23
N MET A 65 5.02 -0.01 4.21
CA MET A 65 4.33 -1.28 4.09
C MET A 65 3.24 -1.37 5.15
N GLU A 66 2.08 -1.83 4.72
CA GLU A 66 0.96 -2.18 5.58
C GLU A 66 0.66 -3.67 5.46
N SER A 67 0.27 -4.29 6.56
CA SER A 67 -0.24 -5.65 6.56
C SER A 67 -1.54 -5.74 7.36
N LYS A 68 -2.47 -6.57 6.87
CA LYS A 68 -3.76 -6.80 7.53
C LYS A 68 -4.20 -8.25 7.36
N ILE A 69 -4.87 -8.78 8.37
CA ILE A 69 -5.48 -10.10 8.30
C ILE A 69 -6.88 -9.96 7.66
N ILE A 70 -7.14 -10.76 6.64
CA ILE A 70 -8.42 -10.86 5.92
C ILE A 70 -8.97 -12.28 6.13
N ASP A 71 -10.28 -12.38 6.35
CA ASP A 71 -11.01 -13.64 6.50
C ASP A 71 -10.44 -14.59 7.59
N ASN A 72 -9.68 -14.04 8.55
CA ASN A 72 -8.97 -14.75 9.63
C ASN A 72 -7.81 -15.67 9.21
N HIS A 73 -7.54 -15.88 7.91
CA HIS A 73 -6.53 -16.85 7.45
C HIS A 73 -5.61 -16.33 6.34
N ILE A 74 -5.82 -15.11 5.85
CA ILE A 74 -5.01 -14.49 4.80
C ILE A 74 -4.33 -13.25 5.39
N LEU A 75 -3.01 -13.17 5.29
CA LEU A 75 -2.28 -11.93 5.57
C LEU A 75 -2.08 -11.16 4.26
N SER A 76 -2.78 -10.04 4.09
CA SER A 76 -2.61 -9.14 2.95
C SER A 76 -1.53 -8.12 3.27
N VAL A 77 -0.51 -8.06 2.40
CA VAL A 77 0.62 -7.13 2.48
C VAL A 77 0.54 -6.17 1.30
N LYS A 78 0.68 -4.87 1.56
CA LYS A 78 0.71 -3.83 0.54
C LYS A 78 1.86 -2.88 0.79
N ILE A 79 2.61 -2.58 -0.26
CA ILE A 79 3.68 -1.58 -0.22
C ILE A 79 3.22 -0.36 -1.00
N SER A 80 3.24 0.80 -0.36
CA SER A 80 2.93 2.06 -1.04
C SER A 80 4.17 2.65 -1.68
N LEU A 81 3.96 3.29 -2.82
CA LEU A 81 4.98 4.02 -3.54
C LEU A 81 4.73 5.53 -3.47
N THR A 82 5.81 6.30 -3.48
CA THR A 82 5.84 7.76 -3.55
C THR A 82 6.81 8.20 -4.65
N LEU A 83 6.77 9.47 -5.05
CA LEU A 83 7.75 10.02 -5.99
C LEU A 83 9.18 9.82 -5.45
N ALA A 84 10.07 9.33 -6.30
CA ALA A 84 11.48 9.19 -5.95
C ALA A 84 12.11 10.57 -5.72
N GLY A 85 12.89 10.67 -4.66
CA GLY A 85 13.63 11.85 -4.27
C GLY A 85 14.93 11.49 -3.53
N SER A 86 15.70 12.51 -3.17
CA SER A 86 16.94 12.33 -2.42
C SER A 86 16.67 11.55 -1.12
N GLY A 87 17.43 10.47 -0.90
CA GLY A 87 17.33 9.62 0.30
C GLY A 87 16.21 8.58 0.27
N THR A 88 15.42 8.51 -0.80
CA THR A 88 14.41 7.44 -0.98
C THR A 88 14.98 6.26 -1.76
N SER A 89 14.37 5.08 -1.63
CA SER A 89 14.82 3.86 -2.31
C SER A 89 13.64 3.06 -2.85
N GLY A 90 13.81 2.44 -4.00
CA GLY A 90 12.88 1.40 -4.48
C GLY A 90 13.10 0.04 -3.81
N ARG A 91 14.23 -0.15 -3.11
CA ARG A 91 14.54 -1.40 -2.40
C ARG A 91 13.76 -1.46 -1.10
N PHE A 92 13.18 -2.62 -0.80
CA PHE A 92 12.49 -2.89 0.45
C PHE A 92 12.94 -4.21 1.07
N ASP A 93 12.82 -4.26 2.39
CA ASP A 93 13.10 -5.41 3.22
C ASP A 93 12.21 -5.28 4.46
N TYR A 94 11.10 -6.02 4.49
CA TYR A 94 10.11 -5.93 5.55
C TYR A 94 9.82 -7.31 6.13
N THR A 95 9.67 -7.37 7.44
CA THR A 95 9.30 -8.59 8.16
C THR A 95 7.88 -8.46 8.67
N VAL A 96 7.06 -9.48 8.43
CA VAL A 96 5.72 -9.61 9.01
C VAL A 96 5.67 -10.80 9.96
N ASN A 97 4.91 -10.64 11.05
CA ASN A 97 4.57 -11.77 11.91
C ASN A 97 3.58 -12.67 11.18
N LEU A 98 3.74 -13.98 11.35
CA LEU A 98 2.91 -14.99 10.73
C LEU A 98 2.20 -15.80 11.83
N PRO A 99 1.02 -15.33 12.31
CA PRO A 99 0.22 -16.07 13.28
C PRO A 99 -0.13 -17.49 12.82
N LYS A 100 -0.45 -18.37 13.77
CA LYS A 100 -0.78 -19.77 13.47
C LYS A 100 -2.05 -19.92 12.64
N GLU A 101 -2.91 -18.93 12.63
CA GLU A 101 -4.18 -18.93 11.90
C GLU A 101 -3.98 -18.58 10.42
N ILE A 102 -2.83 -17.98 10.06
CA ILE A 102 -2.53 -17.57 8.69
C ILE A 102 -2.04 -18.76 7.87
N ASN A 103 -2.73 -19.01 6.76
CA ASN A 103 -2.42 -20.09 5.81
C ASN A 103 -1.86 -19.58 4.49
N SER A 104 -1.95 -18.27 4.23
CA SER A 104 -1.40 -17.65 3.02
C SER A 104 -1.07 -16.18 3.23
N VAL A 105 -0.09 -15.69 2.46
CA VAL A 105 0.23 -14.27 2.37
C VAL A 105 0.01 -13.80 0.94
N GLU A 106 -0.73 -12.70 0.79
CA GLU A 106 -1.02 -12.04 -0.49
C GLU A 106 -0.32 -10.70 -0.57
N PHE A 107 0.13 -10.32 -1.77
CA PHE A 107 0.86 -9.09 -2.03
C PHE A 107 0.16 -8.21 -3.07
N GLY A 108 0.12 -6.90 -2.82
CA GLY A 108 -0.38 -5.90 -3.76
C GLY A 108 -1.91 -5.79 -3.82
N ASN A 109 -2.44 -4.96 -4.74
CA ASN A 109 -3.88 -4.89 -4.98
C ASN A 109 -4.38 -6.05 -5.84
N GLU A 110 -3.51 -6.65 -6.66
CA GLU A 110 -3.84 -7.87 -7.42
C GLU A 110 -3.92 -9.11 -6.53
N ARG A 111 -3.57 -8.98 -5.24
CA ARG A 111 -3.65 -10.05 -4.22
C ARG A 111 -2.89 -11.30 -4.65
N GLN A 112 -1.71 -11.12 -5.26
CA GLN A 112 -0.89 -12.24 -5.69
C GLN A 112 -0.42 -13.03 -4.46
N VAL A 113 -0.73 -14.33 -4.41
CA VAL A 113 -0.26 -15.20 -3.33
C VAL A 113 1.24 -15.39 -3.46
N ILE A 114 1.98 -14.94 -2.45
CA ILE A 114 3.46 -15.02 -2.39
C ILE A 114 3.96 -16.09 -1.43
N TRP A 115 3.09 -16.61 -0.57
CA TRP A 115 3.42 -17.67 0.39
C TRP A 115 2.18 -18.47 0.78
N ARG A 116 2.37 -19.76 1.10
CA ARG A 116 1.36 -20.66 1.68
C ARG A 116 2.01 -21.58 2.72
N ARG A 117 1.22 -22.01 3.71
CA ARG A 117 1.61 -23.07 4.66
C ARG A 117 1.45 -24.46 4.04
#